data_AF-A0A1Y4C3B4-F1
#
_entry.id   AF-A0A1Y4C3B4-F1
#
_cell.length_a   1.000
_cell.length_b   1.000
_cell.length_c   1.000
_cell.angle_alpha   90.00
_cell.angle_beta   90.00
_cell.angle_gamma   90.00
#
_symmetry.space_group_name_H-M   'P 1'
#
loop_
_entity.id
_entity.type
_entity.pdbx_description
1 polymer ?
#
loop_
_entity_poly.entity_id
_entity_poly.type
_entity_poly.pdbx_seq_one_letter_code
_entity_poly.pdbx_strand_id
1 'polypeptide(L)'
;MSVRTIERDLEGMRYVQKVSKDKKVVIQMDTTYWGRDFGLMVIKDAYRNKILWRKYVRYETIAGYIEGVSWLREHGFRIYGVVIDGLRGLAEALKTYPVQHCQFHQMMTVRHYLTGNPDIEASRELLSLAGSMTRMDKESFIGAFNGWYVKYKDVLNERVQDRRMKTPPYMRPRLRSAYLSLKRNMGRLWTFYDYKDRIIPNTNNGLEAVFADIKSKVRVHSGLTREHRIKLIDEYISRHY
;
A
#
# COMPACT_ATOMS: atom_id res chain seq x y z
N MET A 1 26.12 5.06 -24.74
CA MET A 1 26.75 5.71 -23.57
C MET A 1 27.34 4.63 -22.68
N SER A 2 28.59 4.78 -22.23
CA SER A 2 29.22 3.82 -21.32
C SER A 2 28.80 4.05 -19.87
N VAL A 3 28.91 3.03 -19.02
CA VAL A 3 28.63 3.14 -17.57
C VAL A 3 29.43 4.28 -16.94
N ARG A 4 30.73 4.38 -17.26
CA ARG A 4 31.63 5.44 -16.75
C ARG A 4 31.18 6.86 -17.10
N THR A 5 30.54 7.06 -18.25
CA THR A 5 30.01 8.37 -18.64
C THR A 5 28.82 8.76 -17.77
N ILE A 6 27.93 7.80 -17.49
CA ILE A 6 26.77 8.00 -16.62
C ILE A 6 27.23 8.29 -15.19
N GLU A 7 28.24 7.57 -14.69
CA GLU A 7 28.77 7.78 -13.34
C GLU A 7 29.33 9.18 -13.14
N ARG A 8 30.13 9.67 -14.11
CA ARG A 8 30.68 11.03 -14.08
C ARG A 8 29.59 12.11 -14.11
N ASP A 9 28.53 11.91 -14.88
CA ASP A 9 27.41 12.87 -14.94
C ASP A 9 26.60 12.88 -13.63
N LEU A 10 26.53 11.75 -12.91
CA LEU A 10 25.89 11.66 -11.60
C LEU A 10 26.72 12.35 -10.49
N GLU A 11 28.05 12.34 -10.56
CA GLU A 11 28.92 12.98 -9.56
C GLU A 11 28.68 14.49 -9.38
N GLY A 12 28.25 15.19 -10.44
CA GLY A 12 27.93 16.62 -10.39
C GLY A 12 26.56 16.97 -9.77
N MET A 13 25.71 15.98 -9.47
CA MET A 13 24.33 16.25 -9.04
C MET A 13 24.24 16.54 -7.53
N ARG A 14 23.74 17.73 -7.18
CA ARG A 14 23.35 18.09 -5.81
C ARG A 14 21.83 18.24 -5.75
N TYR A 15 21.15 17.31 -5.07
CA TYR A 15 19.70 17.35 -4.93
C TYR A 15 19.28 18.19 -3.73
N VAL A 16 18.31 19.09 -3.96
CA VAL A 16 17.57 19.82 -2.91
C VAL A 16 16.10 19.46 -3.05
N GLN A 17 15.49 18.97 -1.97
CA GLN A 17 14.06 18.66 -1.95
C GLN A 17 13.25 19.95 -2.12
N LYS A 18 12.58 20.10 -3.26
CA LYS A 18 11.70 21.24 -3.53
C LYS A 18 10.39 21.04 -2.77
N VAL A 19 10.12 21.94 -1.84
CA VAL A 19 8.87 21.94 -1.07
C VAL A 19 7.73 22.37 -2.00
N SER A 20 6.68 21.55 -2.10
CA SER A 20 5.50 21.90 -2.90
C SER A 20 4.82 23.18 -2.38
N LYS A 21 4.33 24.01 -3.32
CA LYS A 21 3.53 25.20 -3.03
C LYS A 21 2.11 24.84 -2.58
N ASP A 22 1.57 23.73 -3.08
CA ASP A 22 0.26 23.23 -2.71
C ASP A 22 0.30 22.56 -1.34
N LYS A 23 -0.23 23.25 -0.33
CA LYS A 23 -0.20 22.78 1.07
C LYS A 23 -1.43 21.98 1.49
N LYS A 24 -2.53 22.03 0.73
CA LYS A 24 -3.76 21.28 1.02
C LYS A 24 -3.72 19.95 0.25
N VAL A 25 -3.52 18.85 0.96
CA VAL A 25 -3.19 17.56 0.34
C VAL A 25 -4.01 16.41 0.92
N VAL A 26 -4.33 15.45 0.08
CA VAL A 26 -4.57 14.06 0.47
C VAL A 26 -3.34 13.30 0.05
N ILE A 27 -2.78 12.49 0.95
CA ILE A 27 -1.51 11.84 0.70
C ILE A 27 -1.69 10.35 0.45
N GLN A 28 -0.89 9.83 -0.46
CA GLN A 28 -0.67 8.40 -0.66
C GLN A 28 0.74 8.09 -0.17
N MET A 29 0.90 6.99 0.56
CA MET A 29 2.21 6.56 1.03
C MET A 29 2.40 5.08 0.80
N ASP A 30 3.62 4.72 0.41
CA ASP A 30 4.02 3.35 0.11
C ASP A 30 5.56 3.26 0.03
N THR A 31 6.09 2.05 0.01
CA THR A 31 7.53 1.77 -0.11
C THR A 31 7.79 0.75 -1.21
N THR A 32 8.73 1.06 -2.10
CA THR A 32 9.16 0.13 -3.15
C THR A 32 10.59 -0.35 -2.94
N TYR A 33 10.89 -1.57 -3.38
CA TYR A 33 12.17 -2.23 -3.14
C TYR A 33 12.89 -2.65 -4.42
N TRP A 34 14.23 -2.59 -4.37
CA TRP A 34 15.17 -3.24 -5.27
C TRP A 34 16.07 -4.18 -4.46
N GLY A 35 15.78 -5.48 -4.49
CA GLY A 35 16.46 -6.43 -3.61
C GLY A 35 15.91 -6.38 -2.18
N ARG A 36 16.72 -6.78 -1.19
CA ARG A 36 16.26 -6.98 0.19
C ARG A 36 16.49 -5.80 1.13
N ASP A 37 17.40 -4.89 0.80
CA ASP A 37 17.92 -3.88 1.72
C ASP A 37 18.00 -2.46 1.11
N PHE A 38 17.44 -2.28 -0.09
CA PHE A 38 17.36 -1.00 -0.77
C PHE A 38 15.91 -0.69 -1.15
N GLY A 39 15.24 0.07 -0.30
CA GLY A 39 13.89 0.58 -0.48
C GLY A 39 13.83 2.10 -0.63
N LEU A 40 12.76 2.57 -1.27
CA LEU A 40 12.38 3.98 -1.37
C LEU A 40 10.96 4.13 -0.84
N MET A 41 10.84 4.78 0.31
CA MET A 41 9.57 5.20 0.90
C MET A 41 9.18 6.54 0.30
N VAL A 42 7.92 6.68 -0.11
CA VAL A 42 7.41 7.88 -0.78
C VAL A 42 6.10 8.30 -0.16
N ILE A 43 5.94 9.62 0.04
CA ILE A 43 4.66 10.26 0.28
C ILE A 43 4.37 11.19 -0.91
N LYS A 44 3.25 10.94 -1.59
CA LYS A 44 2.82 11.64 -2.80
C LYS A 44 1.48 12.33 -2.57
N ASP A 45 1.25 13.46 -3.23
CA ASP A 45 -0.10 14.01 -3.37
C ASP A 45 -0.97 13.05 -4.21
N ALA A 46 -2.17 12.73 -3.72
CA ALA A 46 -3.10 11.82 -4.36
C ALA A 46 -3.61 12.32 -5.73
N TYR A 47 -3.70 13.64 -5.92
CA TYR A 47 -4.30 14.29 -7.08
C TYR A 47 -3.27 14.95 -7.97
N ARG A 48 -2.25 15.53 -7.36
CA ARG A 48 -1.16 16.15 -8.10
C ARG A 48 -0.10 15.11 -8.38
N ASN A 49 0.53 15.19 -9.55
CA ASN A 49 1.68 14.35 -9.86
C ASN A 49 2.94 14.87 -9.15
N LYS A 50 2.89 14.92 -7.81
CA LYS A 50 3.92 15.51 -6.95
C LYS A 50 4.33 14.61 -5.80
N ILE A 51 5.62 14.29 -5.75
CA ILE A 51 6.23 13.65 -4.58
C ILE A 51 6.49 14.74 -3.53
N LEU A 52 5.83 14.60 -2.39
CA LEU A 52 5.91 15.58 -1.30
C LEU A 52 7.10 15.29 -0.38
N TRP A 53 7.35 14.00 -0.15
CA TRP A 53 8.45 13.53 0.68
C TRP A 53 8.91 12.15 0.24
N ARG A 54 10.19 11.85 0.44
CA ARG A 54 10.78 10.53 0.18
C ARG A 54 11.93 10.24 1.12
N LYS A 55 12.21 8.95 1.32
CA LYS A 55 13.36 8.49 2.08
C LYS A 55 13.83 7.13 1.60
N TYR A 56 15.14 6.97 1.43
CA TYR A 56 15.73 5.65 1.22
C TYR A 56 15.78 4.90 2.54
N VAL A 57 15.29 3.67 2.54
CA VAL A 57 15.16 2.84 3.74
C VAL A 57 15.70 1.45 3.47
N ARG A 58 16.20 0.80 4.54
CA ARG A 58 16.54 -0.62 4.48
C ARG A 58 15.30 -1.50 4.62
N TYR A 59 14.41 -1.10 5.53
CA TYR A 59 13.16 -1.77 5.84
C TYR A 59 12.06 -0.75 6.04
N GLU A 60 10.84 -1.16 5.73
CA GLU A 60 9.65 -0.35 5.88
C GLU A 60 9.28 -0.33 7.36
N THR A 61 9.08 0.87 7.90
CA THR A 61 8.78 1.06 9.32
C THR A 61 7.70 2.11 9.49
N ILE A 62 6.85 1.92 10.50
CA ILE A 62 5.84 2.91 10.89
C ILE A 62 6.53 4.24 11.23
N ALA A 63 7.65 4.21 11.94
CA ALA A 63 8.42 5.39 12.31
C ALA A 63 8.85 6.22 11.09
N GLY A 64 9.27 5.58 9.99
CA GLY A 64 9.62 6.28 8.76
C GLY A 64 8.44 7.01 8.12
N TYR A 65 7.24 6.42 8.14
CA TYR A 65 6.03 7.11 7.65
C TYR A 65 5.63 8.26 8.57
N ILE A 66 5.71 8.08 9.89
CA ILE A 66 5.43 9.15 10.86
C ILE A 66 6.41 10.31 10.69
N GLU A 67 7.69 10.03 10.47
CA GLU A 67 8.70 11.05 10.16
C GLU A 67 8.30 11.87 8.92
N GLY A 68 7.93 11.21 7.82
CA GLY A 68 7.48 11.91 6.61
C GLY A 68 6.22 12.75 6.83
N VAL A 69 5.25 12.24 7.60
CA VAL A 69 4.03 12.99 7.96
C VAL A 69 4.35 14.19 8.86
N SER A 70 5.24 14.03 9.84
CA SER A 70 5.69 15.13 10.72
C SER A 70 6.40 16.21 9.92
N TRP A 71 7.31 15.82 9.01
CA TRP A 71 8.00 16.74 8.12
C TRP A 71 7.02 17.56 7.29
N LEU A 72 5.98 16.93 6.72
CA LEU A 72 4.94 17.65 5.98
C LEU A 72 4.21 18.68 6.87
N ARG A 73 3.86 18.33 8.11
CA ARG A 73 3.22 19.27 9.03
C ARG A 73 4.10 20.46 9.36
N GLU A 74 5.37 20.21 9.67
CA GLU A 74 6.38 21.24 9.96
C GLU A 74 6.57 22.20 8.78
N HIS A 75 6.41 21.71 7.54
CA HIS A 75 6.49 22.51 6.32
C HIS A 75 5.14 23.09 5.89
N GLY A 76 4.17 23.18 6.80
CA GLY A 76 2.90 23.88 6.63
C GLY A 76 1.85 23.13 5.81
N PHE A 77 2.02 21.83 5.56
CA PHE A 77 1.01 21.04 4.85
C PHE A 77 -0.17 20.70 5.76
N ARG A 78 -1.38 20.87 5.24
CA ARG A 78 -2.64 20.42 5.81
C ARG A 78 -3.10 19.15 5.11
N ILE A 79 -3.06 18.04 5.83
CA ILE A 79 -3.42 16.71 5.36
C ILE A 79 -4.92 16.46 5.65
N TYR A 80 -5.72 16.20 4.62
CA TYR A 80 -7.16 15.96 4.73
C TYR A 80 -7.53 14.48 4.83
N GLY A 81 -6.66 13.61 4.33
CA GLY A 81 -6.83 12.16 4.31
C GLY A 81 -5.53 11.47 3.93
N VAL A 82 -5.43 10.20 4.28
CA VAL A 82 -4.26 9.37 4.02
C VAL A 82 -4.71 8.08 3.38
N VAL A 83 -4.07 7.69 2.28
CA VAL A 83 -4.21 6.36 1.68
C VAL A 83 -2.95 5.56 1.97
N ILE A 84 -3.12 4.43 2.64
CA ILE A 84 -2.04 3.52 3.01
C ILE A 84 -2.21 2.16 2.33
N ASP A 85 -1.12 1.42 2.35
CA ASP A 85 -1.03 0.02 2.01
C ASP A 85 -1.39 -0.90 3.21
N GLY A 86 -0.91 -2.15 3.14
CA GLY A 86 -1.11 -3.24 4.07
C GLY A 86 -0.46 -3.10 5.46
N LEU A 87 0.40 -2.09 5.71
CA LEU A 87 1.32 -2.15 6.85
C LEU A 87 0.60 -2.18 8.21
N ARG A 88 0.77 -3.29 8.92
CA ARG A 88 0.13 -3.52 10.22
C ARG A 88 0.55 -2.45 11.23
N GLY A 89 -0.43 -1.77 11.82
CA GLY A 89 -0.21 -0.74 12.85
C GLY A 89 -0.06 0.68 12.29
N LEU A 90 0.25 0.86 11.00
CA LEU A 90 0.35 2.19 10.39
C LEU A 90 -0.96 2.97 10.48
N ALA A 91 -2.08 2.29 10.21
CA ALA A 91 -3.40 2.89 10.28
C ALA A 91 -3.76 3.41 11.69
N GLU A 92 -3.25 2.76 12.74
CA GLU A 92 -3.46 3.18 14.13
C GLU A 92 -2.56 4.36 14.48
N ALA A 93 -1.31 4.36 14.00
CA ALA A 93 -0.38 5.47 14.19
C ALA A 93 -0.85 6.77 13.49
N LEU A 94 -1.66 6.64 12.43
CA LEU A 94 -2.21 7.75 11.65
C LEU A 94 -3.70 8.04 11.94
N LYS A 95 -4.25 7.51 13.03
CA LYS A 95 -5.68 7.63 13.37
C LYS A 95 -6.23 9.05 13.52
N THR A 96 -5.35 10.04 13.65
CA THR A 96 -5.73 11.46 13.67
C THR A 96 -6.27 11.94 12.32
N TYR A 97 -6.03 11.20 11.24
CA TYR A 97 -6.53 11.48 9.90
C TYR A 97 -7.58 10.44 9.48
N PRO A 98 -8.46 10.76 8.52
CA PRO A 98 -9.20 9.74 7.79
C PRO A 98 -8.20 8.87 7.02
N VAL A 99 -8.05 7.62 7.47
CA VAL A 99 -7.16 6.63 6.84
C VAL A 99 -7.97 5.72 5.94
N GLN A 100 -7.71 5.79 4.65
CA GLN A 100 -8.17 4.84 3.65
C GLN A 100 -7.14 3.72 3.50
N HIS A 101 -7.58 2.47 3.63
CA HIS A 101 -6.79 1.32 3.24
C HIS A 101 -7.01 1.05 1.75
N CYS A 102 -5.93 0.94 0.98
CA CYS A 102 -6.04 0.75 -0.46
C CYS A 102 -6.81 -0.54 -0.79
N GLN A 103 -7.93 -0.41 -1.49
CA GLN A 103 -8.77 -1.55 -1.87
C GLN A 103 -8.02 -2.53 -2.80
N PHE A 104 -7.15 -2.03 -3.69
CA PHE A 104 -6.32 -2.87 -4.54
C PHE A 104 -5.35 -3.74 -3.73
N HIS A 105 -4.64 -3.16 -2.75
CA HIS A 105 -3.75 -3.91 -1.87
C HIS A 105 -4.50 -4.93 -1.00
N GLN A 106 -5.71 -4.60 -0.55
CA GLN A 106 -6.58 -5.54 0.16
C GLN A 106 -7.00 -6.71 -0.75
N MET A 107 -7.35 -6.45 -2.01
CA MET A 107 -7.66 -7.48 -3.00
C MET A 107 -6.46 -8.40 -3.23
N MET A 108 -5.27 -7.82 -3.39
CA MET A 108 -4.02 -8.59 -3.54
C MET A 108 -3.71 -9.42 -2.30
N THR A 109 -3.97 -8.90 -1.10
CA THR A 109 -3.85 -9.65 0.16
C THR A 109 -4.77 -10.88 0.19
N VAL A 110 -6.03 -10.72 -0.21
CA VAL A 110 -6.99 -11.84 -0.30
C VAL A 110 -6.53 -12.87 -1.34
N ARG A 111 -6.13 -12.40 -2.52
CA ARG A 111 -5.60 -13.27 -3.60
C ARG A 111 -4.35 -14.03 -3.15
N HIS A 112 -3.47 -13.40 -2.38
CA HIS A 112 -2.29 -14.05 -1.83
C HIS A 112 -2.70 -15.21 -0.89
N TYR A 113 -3.69 -15.01 -0.01
CA TYR A 113 -4.16 -16.08 0.86
C TYR A 113 -4.89 -17.19 0.09
N LEU A 114 -5.79 -16.87 -0.83
CA LEU A 114 -6.68 -17.86 -1.46
C LEU A 114 -6.14 -18.45 -2.76
N THR A 115 -5.03 -17.93 -3.28
CA THR A 115 -4.53 -18.22 -4.64
C THR A 115 -5.51 -17.75 -5.73
N GLY A 116 -5.13 -17.89 -7.00
CA GLY A 116 -5.97 -17.47 -8.13
C GLY A 116 -7.09 -18.46 -8.50
N ASN A 117 -6.96 -19.74 -8.13
CA ASN A 117 -7.93 -20.78 -8.46
C ASN A 117 -8.13 -21.74 -7.27
N PRO A 118 -8.86 -21.32 -6.23
CA PRO A 118 -9.08 -22.16 -5.06
C PRO A 118 -10.10 -23.28 -5.34
N ASP A 119 -9.84 -24.48 -4.81
CA ASP A 119 -10.70 -25.64 -5.03
C ASP A 119 -12.04 -25.57 -4.26
N ILE A 120 -12.05 -24.87 -3.13
CA ILE A 120 -13.19 -24.82 -2.20
C ILE A 120 -14.13 -23.67 -2.60
N GLU A 121 -15.44 -23.95 -2.64
CA GLU A 121 -16.49 -22.98 -2.98
C GLU A 121 -16.42 -21.71 -2.12
N ALA A 122 -16.29 -21.86 -0.80
CA ALA A 122 -16.14 -20.75 0.14
C ALA A 122 -14.99 -19.80 -0.24
N SER A 123 -13.85 -20.36 -0.66
CA SER A 123 -12.68 -19.58 -1.09
C SER A 123 -12.92 -18.91 -2.44
N ARG A 124 -13.57 -19.58 -3.40
CA ARG A 124 -13.92 -19.01 -4.71
C ARG A 124 -14.85 -17.81 -4.57
N GLU A 125 -15.90 -17.95 -3.77
CA GLU A 125 -16.84 -16.87 -3.50
C GLU A 125 -16.19 -15.69 -2.77
N LEU A 126 -15.36 -15.94 -1.76
CA LEU A 126 -14.68 -14.86 -1.04
C LEU A 126 -13.69 -14.11 -1.95
N LEU A 127 -12.97 -14.84 -2.82
CA LEU A 127 -12.06 -14.25 -3.79
C LEU A 127 -12.82 -13.40 -4.83
N SER A 128 -13.96 -13.91 -5.32
CA SER A 128 -14.83 -13.19 -6.24
C SER A 128 -15.38 -11.91 -5.61
N LEU A 129 -15.89 -11.99 -4.38
CA LEU A 129 -16.39 -10.84 -3.63
C LEU A 129 -15.29 -9.80 -3.41
N ALA A 130 -14.09 -10.20 -2.96
CA ALA A 130 -12.97 -9.27 -2.85
C ALA A 130 -12.65 -8.62 -4.22
N GLY A 131 -12.71 -9.40 -5.30
CA GLY A 131 -12.53 -8.95 -6.68
C GLY A 131 -13.49 -7.84 -7.14
N SER A 132 -14.72 -7.80 -6.62
CA SER A 132 -15.73 -6.81 -6.96
C SER A 132 -15.70 -5.56 -6.07
N MET A 133 -14.85 -5.51 -5.03
CA MET A 133 -14.82 -4.45 -4.02
C MET A 133 -14.75 -3.03 -4.59
N THR A 134 -13.93 -2.81 -5.62
CA THR A 134 -13.75 -1.48 -6.23
C THR A 134 -14.93 -1.03 -7.10
N ARG A 135 -15.91 -1.91 -7.34
CA ARG A 135 -17.07 -1.68 -8.21
C ARG A 135 -18.40 -1.72 -7.46
N MET A 136 -18.37 -1.98 -6.15
CA MET A 136 -19.55 -2.04 -5.30
C MET A 136 -19.61 -0.80 -4.40
N ASP A 137 -20.82 -0.40 -4.01
CA ASP A 137 -21.01 0.50 -2.89
C ASP A 137 -20.74 -0.21 -1.56
N LYS A 138 -20.54 0.59 -0.50
CA LYS A 138 -20.19 0.12 0.84
C LYS A 138 -21.25 -0.84 1.39
N GLU A 139 -22.52 -0.47 1.28
CA GLU A 139 -23.64 -1.21 1.85
C GLU A 139 -23.78 -2.59 1.18
N SER A 140 -23.77 -2.64 -0.15
CA SER A 140 -23.84 -3.86 -0.93
C SER A 140 -22.67 -4.80 -0.61
N PHE A 141 -21.45 -4.28 -0.53
CA PHE A 141 -20.28 -5.10 -0.24
C PHE A 141 -20.34 -5.68 1.19
N ILE A 142 -20.68 -4.85 2.19
CA ILE A 142 -20.81 -5.30 3.58
C ILE A 142 -21.94 -6.34 3.71
N GLY A 143 -23.07 -6.12 3.04
CA GLY A 143 -24.17 -7.07 2.98
C GLY A 143 -23.74 -8.42 2.40
N ALA A 144 -23.10 -8.41 1.23
CA ALA A 144 -22.56 -9.62 0.61
C ALA A 144 -21.50 -10.33 1.46
N PHE A 145 -20.61 -9.57 2.10
CA PHE A 145 -19.59 -10.11 3.02
C PHE A 145 -20.20 -10.79 4.25
N ASN A 146 -21.24 -10.19 4.83
CA ASN A 146 -21.95 -10.77 5.95
C ASN A 146 -22.75 -12.02 5.52
N GLY A 147 -23.41 -11.98 4.36
CA GLY A 147 -24.10 -13.13 3.78
C GLY A 147 -23.14 -14.31 3.54
N TRP A 148 -21.96 -14.04 2.98
CA TRP A 148 -20.91 -15.03 2.82
C TRP A 148 -20.49 -15.65 4.17
N TYR A 149 -20.31 -14.82 5.21
CA TYR A 149 -19.97 -15.32 6.55
C TYR A 149 -21.05 -16.23 7.11
N VAL A 150 -22.33 -15.86 6.97
CA VAL A 150 -23.44 -16.70 7.43
C VAL A 150 -23.46 -18.05 6.70
N LYS A 151 -23.24 -18.06 5.38
CA LYS A 151 -23.19 -19.27 4.55
C LYS A 151 -22.02 -20.20 4.94
N TYR A 152 -20.86 -19.64 5.27
CA TYR A 152 -19.62 -20.41 5.42
C TYR A 152 -18.96 -20.39 6.80
N LYS A 153 -19.64 -19.88 7.84
CA LYS A 153 -19.09 -19.80 9.21
C LYS A 153 -18.59 -21.15 9.74
N ASP A 154 -19.28 -22.24 9.44
CA ASP A 154 -18.92 -23.57 9.93
C ASP A 154 -17.67 -24.08 9.23
N VAL A 155 -17.57 -23.91 7.90
CA VAL A 155 -16.37 -24.18 7.10
C VAL A 155 -15.17 -23.32 7.56
N LEU A 156 -15.42 -22.06 7.94
CA LEU A 156 -14.39 -21.12 8.39
C LEU A 156 -13.85 -21.44 9.78
N ASN A 157 -14.68 -22.03 10.65
CA ASN A 157 -14.37 -22.35 12.03
C ASN A 157 -14.02 -23.83 12.24
N GLU A 158 -14.12 -24.65 11.19
CA GLU A 158 -13.73 -26.05 11.18
C GLU A 158 -12.28 -26.22 11.68
N ARG A 159 -12.10 -27.14 12.64
CA ARG A 159 -10.81 -27.45 13.25
C ARG A 159 -10.52 -28.94 13.13
N VAL A 160 -9.24 -29.28 13.15
CA VAL A 160 -8.77 -30.67 13.19
C VAL A 160 -9.38 -31.38 14.40
N GLN A 161 -9.92 -32.58 14.18
CA GLN A 161 -10.49 -33.41 15.22
C GLN A 161 -9.40 -34.29 15.84
N ASP A 162 -8.52 -33.69 16.65
CA ASP A 162 -7.50 -34.40 17.43
C ASP A 162 -7.73 -34.17 18.93
N ARG A 163 -8.15 -35.24 19.63
CA ARG A 163 -8.45 -35.22 21.08
C ARG A 163 -7.21 -35.02 21.95
N ARG A 164 -6.00 -35.15 21.39
CA ARG A 164 -4.73 -34.90 22.11
C ARG A 164 -4.38 -33.42 22.19
N MET A 165 -4.94 -32.60 21.30
CA MET A 165 -4.62 -31.17 21.22
C MET A 165 -5.61 -30.33 22.04
N LYS A 166 -5.10 -29.54 23.00
CA LYS A 166 -5.92 -28.57 23.76
C LYS A 166 -6.52 -27.48 22.87
N THR A 167 -5.85 -27.13 21.76
CA THR A 167 -6.34 -26.16 20.78
C THR A 167 -5.98 -26.64 19.39
N PRO A 168 -6.82 -27.49 18.77
CA PRO A 168 -6.55 -27.99 17.43
C PRO A 168 -6.52 -26.84 16.42
N PRO A 169 -5.63 -26.90 15.40
CA PRO A 169 -5.56 -25.89 14.37
C PRO A 169 -6.82 -25.87 13.52
N TYR A 170 -7.08 -24.73 12.88
CA TYR A 170 -8.14 -24.63 11.88
C TYR A 170 -7.79 -25.46 10.65
N MET A 171 -8.80 -26.10 10.04
CA MET A 171 -8.65 -26.86 8.79
C MET A 171 -8.24 -25.95 7.62
N ARG A 172 -8.66 -24.67 7.66
CA ARG A 172 -8.49 -23.73 6.53
C ARG A 172 -7.91 -22.39 7.01
N PRO A 173 -6.66 -22.37 7.51
CA PRO A 173 -6.07 -21.16 8.10
C PRO A 173 -5.91 -20.03 7.09
N ARG A 174 -5.68 -20.33 5.80
CA ARG A 174 -5.57 -19.32 4.73
C ARG A 174 -6.91 -18.66 4.42
N LEU A 175 -7.99 -19.44 4.30
CA LEU A 175 -9.35 -18.91 4.15
C LEU A 175 -9.73 -18.00 5.32
N ARG A 176 -9.43 -18.47 6.54
CA ARG A 176 -9.64 -17.69 7.75
C ARG A 176 -8.85 -16.39 7.74
N SER A 177 -7.59 -16.42 7.32
CA SER A 177 -6.73 -15.23 7.26
C SER A 177 -7.23 -14.23 6.22
N ALA A 178 -7.71 -14.70 5.06
CA ALA A 178 -8.34 -13.87 4.04
C ALA A 178 -9.58 -13.14 4.60
N TYR A 179 -10.53 -13.89 5.16
CA TYR A 179 -11.73 -13.32 5.78
C TYR A 179 -11.39 -12.32 6.89
N LEU A 180 -10.47 -12.68 7.80
CA LEU A 180 -10.08 -11.81 8.90
C LEU A 180 -9.35 -10.56 8.44
N SER A 181 -8.64 -10.58 7.31
CA SER A 181 -8.02 -9.38 6.75
C SER A 181 -9.08 -8.37 6.32
N LEU A 182 -10.08 -8.80 5.55
CA LEU A 182 -11.22 -7.97 5.16
C LEU A 182 -11.99 -7.46 6.36
N LYS A 183 -12.33 -8.34 7.32
CA LYS A 183 -13.09 -7.97 8.51
C LYS A 183 -12.38 -6.90 9.35
N ARG A 184 -11.07 -7.04 9.58
CA ARG A 184 -10.29 -6.08 10.38
C ARG A 184 -10.14 -4.73 9.70
N ASN A 185 -10.07 -4.71 8.37
CA ASN A 185 -9.87 -3.50 7.60
C ASN A 185 -11.18 -2.85 7.13
N MET A 186 -12.34 -3.50 7.33
CA MET A 186 -13.62 -3.11 6.75
C MET A 186 -13.93 -1.61 6.86
N GLY A 187 -13.85 -1.03 8.06
CA GLY A 187 -14.10 0.41 8.24
C GLY A 187 -13.17 1.29 7.41
N ARG A 188 -11.89 0.91 7.31
CA ARG A 188 -10.86 1.68 6.58
C ARG A 188 -10.89 1.45 5.07
N LEU A 189 -11.51 0.36 4.59
CA LEU A 189 -11.71 0.12 3.16
C LEU A 189 -12.73 1.07 2.54
N TRP A 190 -13.56 1.71 3.38
CA TRP A 190 -14.66 2.58 2.96
C TRP A 190 -14.54 4.01 3.50
N THR A 191 -13.38 4.41 4.02
CA THR A 191 -13.16 5.80 4.47
C THR A 191 -13.44 6.80 3.36
N PHE A 192 -13.06 6.51 2.12
CA PHE A 192 -13.38 7.34 0.96
C PHE A 192 -14.89 7.54 0.72
N TYR A 193 -15.69 6.54 1.10
CA TYR A 193 -17.14 6.55 0.92
C TYR A 193 -17.84 7.32 2.04
N ASP A 194 -17.29 7.25 3.26
CA ASP A 194 -17.83 7.92 4.45
C ASP A 194 -17.51 9.42 4.50
N TYR A 195 -16.35 9.83 3.95
CA TYR A 195 -15.90 11.22 3.94
C TYR A 195 -16.14 11.87 2.57
N LYS A 196 -17.40 11.99 2.13
CA LYS A 196 -17.74 12.54 0.80
C LYS A 196 -17.31 14.00 0.60
N ASP A 197 -17.15 14.75 1.68
CA ASP A 197 -16.61 16.12 1.70
C ASP A 197 -15.10 16.17 1.40
N ARG A 198 -14.42 15.03 1.50
CA ARG A 198 -12.99 14.89 1.27
C ARG A 198 -12.81 13.96 0.09
N ILE A 199 -12.32 14.49 -1.02
CA ILE A 199 -11.94 13.64 -2.16
C ILE A 199 -10.74 12.81 -1.68
N ILE A 200 -10.97 11.58 -1.23
CA ILE A 200 -9.95 10.60 -0.85
C ILE A 200 -10.08 9.46 -1.86
N PRO A 201 -9.02 9.02 -2.55
CA PRO A 201 -9.15 7.92 -3.47
C PRO A 201 -9.19 6.59 -2.72
N ASN A 202 -9.97 5.63 -3.21
CA ASN A 202 -10.06 4.28 -2.65
C ASN A 202 -8.81 3.42 -2.92
N THR A 203 -7.95 3.82 -3.87
CA THR A 203 -6.71 3.13 -4.24
C THR A 203 -5.50 4.08 -4.26
N ASN A 204 -4.29 3.50 -4.28
CA ASN A 204 -3.01 4.21 -4.40
C ASN A 204 -2.40 4.12 -5.82
N ASN A 205 -3.24 3.98 -6.86
CA ASN A 205 -2.80 3.75 -8.25
C ASN A 205 -1.77 4.77 -8.76
N GLY A 206 -1.86 6.03 -8.32
CA GLY A 206 -0.91 7.07 -8.71
C GLY A 206 0.51 6.81 -8.21
N LEU A 207 0.65 6.12 -7.08
CA LEU A 207 1.94 5.79 -6.47
C LEU A 207 2.50 4.48 -7.05
N GLU A 208 1.65 3.50 -7.34
CA GLU A 208 2.01 2.29 -8.12
C GLU A 208 2.59 2.63 -9.49
N ALA A 209 1.97 3.56 -10.21
CA ALA A 209 2.46 4.01 -11.53
C ALA A 209 3.85 4.64 -11.44
N VAL A 210 4.09 5.49 -10.42
CA VAL A 210 5.39 6.12 -10.15
C VAL A 210 6.45 5.06 -9.87
N PHE A 211 6.14 4.06 -9.04
CA PHE A 211 7.06 2.98 -8.74
C PHE A 211 7.40 2.11 -9.95
N ALA A 212 6.41 1.76 -10.76
CA ALA A 212 6.62 1.03 -12.00
C ALA A 212 7.54 1.81 -12.96
N ASP A 213 7.31 3.11 -13.10
CA ASP A 213 8.12 3.99 -13.92
C ASP A 213 9.58 4.06 -13.44
N ILE A 214 9.81 4.39 -12.15
CA ILE A 214 11.17 4.45 -11.57
C ILE A 214 11.87 3.08 -11.72
N LYS A 215 11.18 1.97 -11.42
CA LYS A 215 11.75 0.62 -11.59
C LYS A 215 12.17 0.35 -13.03
N SER A 216 11.38 0.80 -14.01
CA SER A 216 11.71 0.64 -15.43
C SER A 216 13.01 1.37 -15.80
N LYS A 217 13.22 2.59 -15.28
CA LYS A 217 14.43 3.40 -15.53
C LYS A 217 15.66 2.82 -14.83
N VAL A 218 15.51 2.32 -13.61
CA VAL A 218 16.62 1.66 -12.90
C VAL A 218 17.01 0.34 -13.59
N ARG A 219 16.03 -0.42 -14.10
CA ARG A 219 16.27 -1.73 -14.74
C ARG A 219 17.21 -1.66 -15.94
N VAL A 220 17.12 -0.61 -16.75
CA VAL A 220 18.01 -0.42 -17.92
C VAL A 220 19.45 -0.04 -17.53
N HIS A 221 19.70 0.22 -16.25
CA HIS A 221 21.01 0.56 -15.68
C HIS A 221 21.41 -0.41 -14.55
N SER A 222 21.25 -1.71 -14.76
CA SER A 222 21.46 -2.75 -13.75
C SER A 222 22.88 -2.78 -13.14
N GLY A 223 23.90 -2.33 -13.88
CA GLY A 223 25.30 -2.28 -13.44
C GLY A 223 25.67 -1.12 -12.51
N LEU A 224 24.75 -0.18 -12.21
CA LEU A 224 25.05 0.95 -11.33
C LEU A 224 25.22 0.51 -9.87
N THR A 225 26.20 1.11 -9.20
CA THR A 225 26.36 1.03 -7.74
C THR A 225 25.13 1.59 -7.04
N ARG A 226 24.94 1.26 -5.76
CA ARG A 226 23.82 1.77 -4.96
C ARG A 226 23.79 3.30 -4.92
N GLU A 227 24.94 3.93 -4.75
CA GLU A 227 25.08 5.39 -4.70
C GLU A 227 24.67 6.03 -6.03
N HIS A 228 25.11 5.47 -7.16
CA HIS A 228 24.71 5.95 -8.48
C HIS A 228 23.23 5.72 -8.77
N ARG A 229 22.64 4.62 -8.29
CA ARG A 229 21.18 4.42 -8.37
C ARG A 229 20.40 5.47 -7.59
N ILE A 230 20.85 5.82 -6.38
CA ILE A 230 20.22 6.89 -5.57
C ILE A 230 20.23 8.20 -6.35
N LYS A 231 21.37 8.61 -6.90
CA LYS A 231 21.48 9.84 -7.68
C LYS A 231 20.58 9.83 -8.92
N LEU A 232 20.52 8.71 -9.64
CA LEU A 232 19.65 8.54 -10.81
C LEU A 232 18.17 8.70 -10.43
N ILE A 233 17.73 7.98 -9.38
CA ILE A 233 16.34 8.07 -8.88
C ILE A 233 16.05 9.48 -8.38
N ASP A 234 17.03 10.10 -7.72
CA ASP A 234 16.88 11.42 -7.14
C ASP A 234 16.62 12.49 -8.18
N GLU A 235 17.43 12.46 -9.25
CA GLU A 235 17.30 13.36 -10.38
C GLU A 235 16.05 13.05 -11.23
N TYR A 236 15.72 11.77 -11.42
CA TYR A 236 14.52 11.41 -12.15
C TYR A 236 13.27 11.96 -11.48
N ILE A 237 13.17 11.81 -10.16
CA ILE A 237 12.05 12.37 -9.40
C ILE A 237 12.03 13.89 -9.44
N SER A 238 13.20 14.55 -9.34
CA SER A 238 13.28 16.02 -9.36
C SER A 238 12.74 16.63 -10.66
N ARG A 239 12.90 15.91 -11.78
CA ARG A 239 12.47 16.34 -13.12
C ARG A 239 11.01 16.01 -13.44
N HIS A 240 10.50 14.89 -12.93
CA HIS A 240 9.21 14.35 -13.37
C HIS A 240 8.08 14.44 -12.34
N TYR A 241 8.40 14.61 -11.05
CA TYR A 241 7.44 14.59 -9.94
C TYR A 241 7.59 15.81 -9.01
#